data_AF-A0A354IQ33-F1
#
_entry.id   AF-A0A354IQ33-F1
#
_cell.length_a   1.000
_cell.length_b   1.000
_cell.length_c   1.000
_cell.angle_alpha   90.00
_cell.angle_beta   90.00
_cell.angle_gamma   90.00
#
_symmetry.space_group_name_H-M   'P 1'
#
loop_
_entity.id
_entity.type
_entity.pdbx_description
1 polymer ?
#
loop_
_entity_poly.entity_id
_entity_poly.type
_entity_poly.pdbx_seq_one_letter_code
_entity_poly.pdbx_strand_id
1 'polypeptide(L)'
;MTVSVLLMLIIIIPVMILTVVFAWKYRKGANARYEPDWDHSTKLELVIWGAPLLIIIALGLITWISTHKLDPYRPLDRIDANRPITAEHKVLEVQVVSLDWKWLFIYPEQGIATVNELVTPIDTPIRFKMTSSTVMNTFYIPTLAGMIYTMPGMETTLNAVINKAGDYKGLSANFSGDGFSHMHFAYRGVSATDFDAWVAKAKASGNTLGRAEYLTLEKPSEKEPVRHYGSVQPALFNAILNRCVAEGAVCANHQMASDMTRLRNDVALKNLPAETRRQVAANAALGATTEVCETPTNSVKK
;
A
#
# COMPACT_ATOMS: atom_id res chain seq x y z
N MET A 1 -2.97 -10.55 -18.23
CA MET A 1 -4.42 -10.45 -18.51
C MET A 1 -4.79 -11.06 -19.87
N THR A 2 -4.23 -10.57 -21.00
CA THR A 2 -4.54 -11.07 -22.35
C THR A 2 -4.34 -12.59 -22.50
N VAL A 3 -3.20 -13.11 -22.03
CA VAL A 3 -2.89 -14.55 -22.07
C VAL A 3 -3.92 -15.37 -21.30
N SER A 4 -4.31 -14.94 -20.10
CA SER A 4 -5.29 -15.64 -19.26
C SER A 4 -6.67 -15.69 -19.92
N VAL A 5 -7.12 -14.58 -20.51
CA VAL A 5 -8.40 -14.50 -21.24
C VAL A 5 -8.39 -15.42 -22.45
N LEU A 6 -7.32 -15.41 -23.25
CA LEU A 6 -7.19 -16.29 -24.41
C LEU A 6 -7.23 -17.77 -24.02
N LEU A 7 -6.54 -18.16 -22.94
CA LEU A 7 -6.55 -19.54 -22.44
C LEU A 7 -7.95 -19.98 -21.99
N MET A 8 -8.73 -19.12 -21.33
CA MET A 8 -10.10 -19.43 -20.92
C MET A 8 -11.05 -19.54 -22.12
N LEU A 9 -10.90 -18.67 -23.13
CA LEU A 9 -11.74 -18.69 -24.32
C LEU A 9 -11.59 -19.98 -25.13
N ILE A 10 -10.44 -20.64 -25.09
CA ILE A 10 -10.21 -21.94 -25.76
C ILE A 10 -11.18 -23.02 -25.27
N ILE A 11 -11.65 -22.98 -24.03
CA ILE A 11 -12.68 -23.91 -23.53
C ILE A 11 -14.09 -23.36 -23.78
N ILE A 12 -14.30 -22.08 -23.45
CA ILE A 12 -15.64 -21.49 -23.44
C ILE A 12 -16.26 -21.48 -24.85
N ILE A 13 -15.47 -21.13 -25.88
CA ILE A 13 -15.97 -21.03 -27.26
C ILE A 13 -16.43 -22.40 -27.79
N PRO A 14 -15.61 -23.49 -27.73
CA PRO A 14 -16.07 -24.81 -28.15
C PRO A 14 -17.28 -25.31 -27.37
N VAL A 15 -17.34 -25.08 -26.05
CA VAL A 15 -18.51 -25.47 -25.24
C VAL A 15 -19.77 -24.78 -25.75
N MET A 16 -19.75 -23.45 -25.93
CA MET A 16 -20.90 -22.72 -26.45
C MET A 16 -21.32 -23.20 -27.85
N ILE A 17 -20.36 -23.45 -28.75
CA ILE A 17 -20.62 -23.95 -30.10
C ILE A 17 -21.24 -25.37 -30.03
N LEU A 18 -20.64 -26.28 -29.26
CA LEU A 18 -21.13 -27.65 -29.10
C LEU A 18 -22.53 -27.68 -28.50
N THR A 19 -22.84 -26.82 -27.52
CA THR A 19 -24.18 -26.71 -26.95
C THR A 19 -25.21 -26.32 -28.02
N VAL A 20 -24.92 -25.31 -28.85
CA VAL A 20 -25.83 -24.88 -29.93
C VAL A 20 -25.96 -25.95 -31.01
N VAL A 21 -24.85 -26.58 -31.40
CA VAL A 21 -24.83 -27.66 -32.40
C VAL A 21 -25.63 -28.86 -31.91
N PHE A 22 -25.48 -29.28 -30.65
CA PHE A 22 -26.24 -30.38 -30.08
C PHE A 22 -27.73 -30.05 -29.95
N ALA A 23 -28.06 -28.84 -29.49
CA ALA A 23 -29.44 -28.38 -29.40
C ALA A 23 -30.14 -28.38 -30.77
N TRP A 24 -29.42 -28.00 -31.84
CA TRP A 24 -29.98 -27.98 -33.19
C TRP A 24 -30.03 -29.37 -33.84
N LYS A 25 -28.95 -30.15 -33.75
CA LYS A 25 -28.80 -31.45 -34.42
C LYS A 25 -29.65 -32.56 -33.79
N TYR A 26 -29.84 -32.55 -32.47
CA TYR A 26 -30.57 -33.58 -31.73
C TYR A 26 -31.97 -33.11 -31.25
N ARG A 27 -32.51 -32.04 -31.87
CA ARG A 27 -33.87 -31.57 -31.58
C ARG A 27 -34.94 -32.61 -31.95
N LYS A 28 -36.08 -32.59 -31.25
CA LYS A 28 -37.25 -33.43 -31.55
C LYS A 28 -37.70 -33.21 -33.01
N GLY A 29 -37.62 -34.26 -33.83
CA GLY A 29 -37.94 -34.23 -35.27
C GLY A 29 -36.72 -34.21 -36.22
N ALA A 30 -35.49 -34.25 -35.71
CA ALA A 30 -34.29 -34.42 -36.53
C ALA A 30 -33.94 -35.90 -36.76
N ASN A 31 -33.42 -36.23 -37.95
CA ASN A 31 -32.86 -37.56 -38.26
C ASN A 31 -31.44 -37.67 -37.69
N ALA A 32 -31.33 -37.96 -36.39
CA ALA A 32 -30.07 -38.20 -35.70
C ALA A 32 -30.09 -39.55 -34.96
N ARG A 33 -28.92 -40.17 -34.80
CA ARG A 33 -28.76 -41.42 -34.04
C ARG A 33 -29.15 -41.16 -32.57
N TYR A 34 -30.19 -41.85 -32.10
CA TYR A 34 -30.69 -41.76 -30.74
C TYR A 34 -30.26 -42.98 -29.95
N GLU A 35 -29.43 -42.77 -28.91
CA GLU A 35 -28.93 -43.82 -28.02
C GLU A 35 -29.22 -43.39 -26.57
N PRO A 36 -30.31 -43.86 -25.96
CA PRO A 36 -30.70 -43.47 -24.60
C PRO A 36 -29.84 -44.12 -23.50
N ASP A 37 -29.25 -45.29 -23.78
CA ASP A 37 -28.52 -46.09 -22.80
C ASP A 37 -26.99 -45.84 -22.84
N TRP A 38 -26.53 -44.84 -23.59
CA TRP A 38 -25.12 -44.47 -23.66
C TRP A 38 -24.79 -43.40 -22.62
N ASP A 39 -24.20 -43.83 -21.51
CA ASP A 39 -23.90 -43.00 -20.33
C ASP A 39 -22.40 -42.88 -20.03
N HIS A 40 -21.57 -43.78 -20.54
CA HIS A 40 -20.14 -43.81 -20.23
C HIS A 40 -19.22 -43.83 -21.46
N SER A 41 -18.19 -42.98 -21.44
CA SER A 41 -17.10 -43.01 -22.40
C SER A 41 -15.80 -42.52 -21.77
N THR A 42 -14.88 -43.44 -21.50
CA THR A 42 -13.55 -43.15 -20.95
C THR A 42 -12.75 -42.14 -21.78
N LYS A 43 -12.92 -42.16 -23.11
CA LYS A 43 -12.25 -41.20 -24.02
C LYS A 43 -12.77 -39.78 -23.83
N LEU A 44 -14.09 -39.62 -23.67
CA LEU A 44 -14.72 -38.31 -23.47
C LEU A 44 -14.39 -37.77 -22.07
N GLU A 45 -14.45 -38.65 -21.06
CA GLU A 45 -14.11 -38.32 -19.67
C GLU A 45 -12.66 -37.80 -19.55
N LEU A 46 -11.70 -38.48 -20.18
CA LEU A 46 -10.30 -38.04 -20.19
C LEU A 46 -10.13 -36.64 -20.80
N VAL A 47 -10.86 -36.32 -21.86
CA VAL A 47 -10.77 -35.00 -22.53
C VAL A 47 -11.40 -33.91 -21.67
N ILE A 48 -12.58 -34.17 -21.10
CA ILE A 48 -13.33 -33.20 -20.28
C ILE A 48 -12.59 -32.90 -18.97
N TRP A 49 -11.92 -33.88 -18.37
CA TRP A 49 -11.09 -33.66 -17.17
C TRP A 49 -9.70 -33.13 -17.50
N GLY A 50 -9.05 -33.69 -18.53
CA GLY A 50 -7.67 -33.38 -18.88
C GLY A 50 -7.48 -31.96 -19.41
N ALA A 51 -8.38 -31.48 -20.28
CA ALA A 51 -8.24 -30.16 -20.89
C ALA A 51 -8.32 -29.00 -19.86
N PRO A 52 -9.31 -28.94 -18.95
CA PRO A 52 -9.34 -27.94 -17.88
C PRO A 52 -8.17 -28.09 -16.89
N LEU A 53 -7.80 -29.32 -16.53
CA LEU A 53 -6.67 -29.57 -15.62
C LEU A 53 -5.36 -28.99 -16.17
N LEU A 54 -5.06 -29.22 -17.46
CA LEU A 54 -3.85 -28.70 -18.10
C LEU A 54 -3.85 -27.16 -18.12
N ILE A 55 -4.99 -26.54 -18.42
CA ILE A 55 -5.12 -25.08 -18.44
C ILE A 55 -4.91 -24.49 -17.04
N ILE A 56 -5.45 -25.12 -16.00
CA ILE A 56 -5.22 -24.69 -14.61
C ILE A 56 -3.75 -24.82 -14.21
N ILE A 57 -3.06 -25.89 -14.62
CA ILE A 57 -1.62 -26.05 -14.37
C ILE A 57 -0.83 -24.92 -15.06
N ALA A 58 -1.12 -24.63 -16.33
CA ALA A 58 -0.46 -23.57 -17.08
C ALA A 58 -0.70 -22.19 -16.46
N LEU A 59 -1.96 -21.88 -16.10
CA LEU A 59 -2.32 -20.63 -15.41
C LEU A 59 -1.69 -20.53 -14.02
N GLY A 60 -1.62 -21.63 -13.27
CA GLY A 60 -1.00 -21.69 -11.96
C GLY A 60 0.50 -21.34 -12.03
N LEU A 61 1.23 -21.91 -12.98
CA LEU A 61 2.64 -21.58 -13.22
C LEU A 61 2.84 -20.10 -13.59
N ILE A 62 2.03 -19.59 -14.53
CA ILE A 62 2.10 -18.18 -14.94
C ILE A 62 1.79 -17.26 -13.75
N THR A 63 0.77 -17.59 -12.96
CA THR A 63 0.36 -16.81 -11.79
C THR A 63 1.46 -16.81 -10.74
N TRP A 64 2.02 -17.97 -10.41
CA TRP A 64 3.13 -18.10 -9.46
C TRP A 64 4.32 -17.21 -9.83
N ILE A 65 4.78 -17.29 -11.08
CA ILE A 65 5.91 -16.51 -11.57
C ILE A 65 5.57 -15.01 -11.58
N SER A 66 4.35 -14.66 -12.01
CA SER A 66 3.91 -13.26 -12.07
C SER A 66 3.81 -12.65 -10.68
N THR A 67 3.26 -13.36 -9.71
CA THR A 67 3.14 -12.91 -8.31
C THR A 67 4.50 -12.62 -7.69
N HIS A 68 5.50 -13.49 -7.88
CA HIS A 68 6.85 -13.26 -7.33
C HIS A 68 7.64 -12.17 -8.04
N LYS A 69 7.35 -11.89 -9.32
CA LYS A 69 8.01 -10.83 -10.09
C LYS A 69 7.36 -9.47 -9.89
N LEU A 70 6.06 -9.43 -9.63
CA LEU A 70 5.26 -8.22 -9.46
C LEU A 70 4.98 -7.93 -7.98
N ASP A 71 5.76 -8.50 -7.07
CA ASP A 71 5.68 -8.18 -5.64
C ASP A 71 5.99 -6.69 -5.43
N PRO A 72 5.06 -5.89 -4.88
CA PRO A 72 5.25 -4.46 -4.64
C PRO A 72 6.48 -4.14 -3.78
N TYR A 73 6.85 -5.02 -2.86
CA TYR A 73 7.96 -4.81 -1.92
C TYR A 73 9.33 -5.06 -2.56
N ARG A 74 9.37 -5.81 -3.66
CA ARG A 74 10.63 -6.12 -4.34
C ARG A 74 11.11 -4.90 -5.13
N PRO A 75 12.39 -4.52 -5.01
CA PRO A 75 12.95 -3.49 -5.89
C PRO A 75 12.83 -3.92 -7.35
N LEU A 76 12.58 -2.95 -8.23
CA LEU A 76 12.45 -3.23 -9.64
C LEU A 76 13.79 -3.69 -10.22
N ASP A 77 13.76 -4.81 -10.95
CA ASP A 77 14.93 -5.31 -11.68
C ASP A 77 15.08 -4.63 -13.06
N ARG A 78 14.02 -3.98 -13.56
CA ARG A 78 13.94 -3.39 -14.91
C ARG A 78 13.03 -2.15 -14.97
N ILE A 79 13.42 -1.17 -15.79
CA ILE A 79 12.61 0.03 -16.12
C ILE A 79 11.59 -0.36 -17.20
N ASP A 80 12.02 -1.13 -18.18
CA ASP A 80 11.21 -1.57 -19.32
C ASP A 80 11.55 -3.01 -19.71
N ALA A 81 10.78 -3.60 -20.62
CA ALA A 81 11.03 -4.91 -21.20
C ALA A 81 12.48 -5.11 -21.67
N ASN A 82 13.14 -4.02 -22.11
CA ASN A 82 14.48 -4.03 -22.71
C ASN A 82 15.55 -3.25 -21.93
N ARG A 83 15.19 -2.57 -20.82
CA ARG A 83 16.13 -1.71 -20.07
C ARG A 83 16.25 -2.19 -18.61
N PRO A 84 17.38 -2.83 -18.22
CA PRO A 84 17.62 -3.19 -16.84
C PRO A 84 17.89 -1.94 -15.99
N ILE A 85 17.55 -1.98 -14.71
CA ILE A 85 17.95 -0.94 -13.76
C ILE A 85 19.40 -1.23 -13.38
N THR A 86 20.32 -0.33 -13.71
CA THR A 86 21.70 -0.41 -13.22
C THR A 86 21.78 0.19 -11.81
N ALA A 87 22.76 -0.22 -11.02
CA ALA A 87 22.99 0.28 -9.66
C ALA A 87 23.30 1.80 -9.59
N GLU A 88 23.46 2.44 -10.75
CA GLU A 88 23.71 3.88 -10.90
C GLU A 88 22.41 4.70 -10.91
N HIS A 89 21.25 4.07 -11.08
CA HIS A 89 19.98 4.78 -11.02
C HIS A 89 19.60 5.11 -9.58
N LYS A 90 19.57 6.40 -9.28
CA LYS A 90 19.09 6.91 -8.00
C LYS A 90 17.58 6.64 -7.89
N VAL A 91 17.19 5.86 -6.90
CA VAL A 91 15.77 5.59 -6.61
C VAL A 91 15.16 6.84 -5.97
N LEU A 92 14.08 7.35 -6.56
CA LEU A 92 13.33 8.45 -5.96
C LEU A 92 12.42 7.89 -4.86
N GLU A 93 12.67 8.26 -3.60
CA GLU A 93 11.73 7.95 -2.51
C GLU A 93 10.62 9.00 -2.45
N VAL A 94 9.37 8.53 -2.48
CA VAL A 94 8.18 9.38 -2.26
C VAL A 94 7.38 8.79 -1.12
N GLN A 95 7.13 9.60 -0.10
CA GLN A 95 6.31 9.22 1.04
C GLN A 95 4.87 9.68 0.80
N VAL A 96 3.91 8.77 0.85
CA VAL A 96 2.50 9.04 0.61
C VAL A 96 1.72 8.84 1.89
N VAL A 97 0.88 9.81 2.23
CA VAL A 97 -0.01 9.73 3.37
C VAL A 97 -1.44 9.91 2.88
N SER A 98 -2.28 8.89 3.10
CA SER A 98 -3.72 9.04 2.90
C SER A 98 -4.34 9.71 4.12
N LEU A 99 -4.94 10.87 3.90
CA LEU A 99 -5.74 11.61 4.87
C LEU A 99 -7.22 11.47 4.52
N ASP A 100 -8.11 12.01 5.36
CA ASP A 100 -9.53 12.05 5.06
C ASP A 100 -9.79 12.93 3.81
N TRP A 101 -10.04 12.23 2.71
CA TRP A 101 -10.40 12.73 1.38
C TRP A 101 -9.37 13.60 0.63
N LYS A 102 -8.08 13.41 0.97
CA LYS A 102 -6.95 14.07 0.29
C LYS A 102 -5.69 13.22 0.37
N TRP A 103 -4.78 13.46 -0.56
CA TRP A 103 -3.49 12.77 -0.64
C TRP A 103 -2.36 13.73 -0.35
N LEU A 104 -1.50 13.37 0.59
CA LEU A 104 -0.29 14.11 0.91
C LEU A 104 0.92 13.34 0.39
N PHE A 105 1.76 14.01 -0.38
CA PHE A 105 3.00 13.49 -0.95
C PHE A 105 4.18 14.25 -0.34
N ILE A 106 5.15 13.54 0.22
CA ILE A 106 6.34 14.10 0.84
C ILE A 106 7.56 13.57 0.08
N TYR A 107 8.44 14.47 -0.32
CA TYR A 107 9.68 14.15 -1.02
C TYR A 107 10.84 14.40 -0.06
N PRO A 108 11.29 13.38 0.70
CA PRO A 108 12.24 13.56 1.79
C PRO A 108 13.60 14.08 1.32
N GLU A 109 14.08 13.67 0.14
CA GLU A 109 15.37 14.11 -0.39
C GLU A 109 15.35 15.57 -0.84
N GLN A 110 14.23 16.02 -1.40
CA GLN A 110 14.03 17.39 -1.86
C GLN A 110 13.58 18.30 -0.72
N GLY A 111 12.99 17.75 0.34
CA GLY A 111 12.46 18.49 1.49
C GLY A 111 11.14 19.22 1.21
N ILE A 112 10.39 18.80 0.19
CA ILE A 112 9.11 19.42 -0.21
C ILE A 112 7.94 18.48 0.05
N ALA A 113 6.73 19.05 0.13
CA ALA A 113 5.50 18.26 0.13
C ALA A 113 4.42 18.89 -0.76
N THR A 114 3.52 18.06 -1.26
CA THR A 114 2.41 18.47 -2.10
C THR A 114 1.12 17.76 -1.71
N VAL A 115 0.00 18.45 -1.87
CA VAL A 115 -1.34 17.90 -1.63
C VAL A 115 -2.02 17.71 -2.99
N ASN A 116 -2.59 16.52 -3.22
CA ASN A 116 -3.34 16.15 -4.43
C ASN A 116 -2.59 16.29 -5.77
N GLU A 117 -1.27 16.47 -5.74
CA GLU A 117 -0.40 16.44 -6.92
C GLU A 117 0.85 15.60 -6.65
N LEU A 118 1.11 14.63 -7.54
CA LEU A 118 2.31 13.79 -7.56
C LEU A 118 3.03 14.01 -8.90
N VAL A 119 4.31 14.38 -8.85
CA VAL A 119 5.13 14.59 -10.04
C VAL A 119 6.37 13.72 -9.91
N THR A 120 6.69 12.96 -10.96
CA THR A 120 7.85 12.07 -10.95
C THR A 120 8.58 12.11 -12.29
N PRO A 121 9.92 11.98 -12.30
CA PRO A 121 10.68 11.87 -13.53
C PRO A 121 10.38 10.53 -14.25
N ILE A 122 10.36 10.57 -15.58
CA ILE A 122 10.26 9.36 -16.41
C ILE A 122 11.55 8.53 -16.32
N ASP A 123 11.43 7.23 -16.60
CA ASP A 123 12.52 6.26 -16.64
C ASP A 123 13.35 6.15 -15.33
N THR A 124 12.80 6.65 -14.22
CA THR A 124 13.46 6.59 -12.90
C THR A 124 12.69 5.64 -11.99
N PRO A 125 13.36 4.69 -11.31
CA PRO A 125 12.71 3.85 -10.32
C PRO A 125 12.22 4.69 -9.13
N ILE A 126 10.95 4.55 -8.79
CA ILE A 126 10.32 5.28 -7.68
C ILE A 126 9.93 4.28 -6.61
N ARG A 127 10.28 4.57 -5.37
CA ARG A 127 9.85 3.82 -4.19
C ARG A 127 8.84 4.65 -3.43
N PHE A 128 7.58 4.23 -3.49
CA PHE A 128 6.51 4.79 -2.67
C PHE A 128 6.53 4.11 -1.30
N LYS A 129 6.69 4.90 -0.24
CA LYS A 129 6.41 4.47 1.14
C LYS A 129 5.11 5.09 1.55
N MET A 130 4.13 4.28 1.92
CA MET A 130 2.78 4.76 2.08
C MET A 130 2.21 4.35 3.43
N THR A 131 1.48 5.25 4.05
CA THR A 131 0.75 5.01 5.28
C THR A 131 -0.58 5.77 5.25
N SER A 132 -1.44 5.52 6.22
CA SER A 132 -2.69 6.28 6.40
C SER A 132 -2.71 6.95 7.76
N SER A 133 -3.36 8.12 7.85
CA SER A 133 -3.57 8.78 9.15
C SER A 133 -4.77 8.19 9.90
N THR A 134 -5.87 7.93 9.17
CA THR A 134 -7.19 7.67 9.77
C THR A 134 -7.76 6.33 9.30
N VAL A 135 -8.12 6.23 8.02
CA VAL A 135 -8.87 5.10 7.44
C VAL A 135 -8.08 4.37 6.37
N MET A 136 -8.38 3.09 6.16
CA MET A 136 -7.74 2.31 5.09
C MET A 136 -8.15 2.85 3.72
N ASN A 137 -7.17 3.17 2.89
CA ASN A 137 -7.38 3.63 1.51
C ASN A 137 -6.63 2.72 0.53
N THR A 138 -6.86 2.90 -0.77
CA THR A 138 -6.10 2.18 -1.80
C THR A 138 -5.49 3.19 -2.75
N PHE A 139 -4.16 3.26 -2.76
CA PHE A 139 -3.43 4.05 -3.72
C PHE A 139 -3.49 3.37 -5.09
N TYR A 140 -4.11 4.02 -6.06
CA TYR A 140 -4.24 3.48 -7.41
C TYR A 140 -3.99 4.55 -8.47
N ILE A 141 -3.05 4.25 -9.38
CA ILE A 141 -2.80 5.04 -10.57
C ILE A 141 -2.94 4.06 -11.75
N PRO A 142 -4.02 4.11 -12.55
CA PRO A 142 -4.30 3.11 -13.59
C PRO A 142 -3.18 2.90 -14.61
N THR A 143 -2.33 3.91 -14.82
CA THR A 143 -1.20 3.85 -15.74
C THR A 143 0.08 3.29 -15.12
N LEU A 144 0.17 3.26 -13.80
CA LEU A 144 1.22 2.54 -13.08
C LEU A 144 0.73 1.14 -12.74
N ALA A 145 1.62 0.17 -12.81
CA ALA A 145 1.26 -1.21 -12.50
C ALA A 145 1.04 -1.37 -10.99
N GLY A 146 -0.20 -1.63 -10.58
CA GLY A 146 -0.55 -2.07 -9.24
C GLY A 146 -1.47 -1.10 -8.48
N MET A 147 -2.27 -1.70 -7.61
CA MET A 147 -3.02 -1.01 -6.56
C MET A 147 -2.55 -1.56 -5.23
N ILE A 148 -2.39 -0.70 -4.23
CA ILE A 148 -1.89 -1.11 -2.92
C ILE A 148 -2.62 -0.35 -1.81
N TYR A 149 -2.89 -1.06 -0.73
CA TYR A 149 -3.59 -0.49 0.41
C TYR A 149 -2.66 0.39 1.25
N THR A 150 -3.18 1.51 1.71
CA THR A 150 -2.57 2.34 2.74
C THR A 150 -3.32 2.12 4.04
N MET A 151 -2.60 1.74 5.09
CA MET A 151 -3.19 1.36 6.38
C MET A 151 -2.63 2.21 7.51
N PRO A 152 -3.46 2.61 8.49
CA PRO A 152 -2.99 3.36 9.64
C PRO A 152 -2.04 2.52 10.49
N GLY A 153 -0.90 3.10 10.89
CA GLY A 153 0.07 2.44 11.76
C GLY A 153 0.99 1.42 11.06
N MET A 154 0.91 1.29 9.73
CA MET A 154 1.79 0.40 8.96
C MET A 154 2.42 1.14 7.78
N GLU A 155 3.67 0.77 7.46
CA GLU A 155 4.32 1.17 6.21
C GLU A 155 4.02 0.12 5.15
N THR A 156 3.55 0.56 3.99
CA THR A 156 3.44 -0.27 2.79
C THR A 156 4.37 0.30 1.74
N THR A 157 5.02 -0.56 0.96
CA THR A 157 5.92 -0.10 -0.10
C THR A 157 5.45 -0.55 -1.46
N LEU A 158 5.56 0.35 -2.44
CA LEU A 158 5.33 0.06 -3.84
C LEU A 158 6.49 0.61 -4.64
N ASN A 159 7.20 -0.28 -5.36
CA ASN A 159 8.18 0.13 -6.34
C ASN A 159 7.51 0.23 -7.71
N ALA A 160 7.59 1.38 -8.35
CA ALA A 160 7.01 1.59 -9.68
C ALA A 160 7.91 2.46 -10.56
N VAL A 161 7.63 2.46 -11.86
CA VAL A 161 8.36 3.22 -12.87
C VAL A 161 7.40 3.68 -13.95
N ILE A 162 7.61 4.90 -14.45
CA ILE A 162 6.81 5.48 -15.53
C ILE A 162 7.69 5.69 -16.75
N ASN A 163 7.30 5.10 -17.88
CA ASN A 163 8.12 5.07 -19.09
C ASN A 163 7.67 6.11 -20.13
N LYS A 164 6.54 6.77 -19.90
CA LYS A 164 5.95 7.74 -20.82
C LYS A 164 5.62 9.01 -20.06
N ALA A 165 6.06 10.14 -20.61
CA ALA A 165 5.68 11.44 -20.10
C ALA A 165 4.20 11.71 -20.41
N GLY A 166 3.53 12.40 -19.49
CA GLY A 166 2.12 12.75 -19.64
C GLY A 166 1.42 13.01 -18.32
N ASP A 167 0.21 13.53 -18.44
CA ASP A 167 -0.70 13.75 -17.32
C ASP A 167 -1.62 12.55 -17.14
N TYR A 168 -1.61 12.03 -15.94
CA TYR A 168 -2.35 10.86 -15.51
C TYR A 168 -3.20 11.22 -14.29
N LYS A 169 -4.19 10.36 -14.01
CA LYS A 169 -5.06 10.53 -12.85
C LYS A 169 -4.80 9.41 -11.87
N GLY A 170 -4.55 9.77 -10.63
CA GLY A 170 -4.59 8.86 -9.51
C GLY A 170 -5.92 8.98 -8.76
N LEU A 171 -6.37 7.87 -8.17
CA LEU A 171 -7.60 7.82 -7.39
C LEU A 171 -7.43 6.89 -6.17
N SER A 172 -8.34 7.05 -5.21
CA SER A 172 -8.55 6.00 -4.21
C SER A 172 -9.52 4.94 -4.74
N ALA A 173 -9.18 3.67 -4.59
CA ALA A 173 -10.05 2.55 -4.98
C ALA A 173 -10.87 1.96 -3.81
N ASN A 174 -10.64 2.39 -2.57
CA ASN A 174 -11.36 1.88 -1.40
C ASN A 174 -12.23 2.96 -0.76
N PHE A 175 -13.48 2.61 -0.46
CA PHE A 175 -14.43 3.55 0.14
C PHE A 175 -13.94 4.02 1.52
N SER A 176 -13.89 5.35 1.70
CA SER A 176 -13.32 5.99 2.88
C SER A 176 -14.25 7.05 3.49
N GLY A 177 -15.56 6.98 3.23
CA GLY A 177 -16.57 7.92 3.74
C GLY A 177 -17.07 8.95 2.70
N ASP A 178 -17.72 9.99 3.18
CA ASP A 178 -18.53 10.95 2.38
C ASP A 178 -17.75 11.61 1.23
N GLY A 179 -16.56 12.14 1.50
CA GLY A 179 -15.71 12.78 0.49
C GLY A 179 -14.93 11.82 -0.43
N PHE A 180 -15.15 10.50 -0.35
CA PHE A 180 -14.40 9.50 -1.14
C PHE A 180 -14.46 9.76 -2.65
N SER A 181 -15.61 10.21 -3.16
CA SER A 181 -15.81 10.51 -4.58
C SER A 181 -14.87 11.61 -5.12
N HIS A 182 -14.29 12.42 -4.22
CA HIS A 182 -13.39 13.52 -4.56
C HIS A 182 -11.92 13.17 -4.32
N MET A 183 -11.59 11.94 -3.90
CA MET A 183 -10.21 11.47 -3.69
C MET A 183 -9.47 11.16 -4.98
N HIS A 184 -9.28 12.19 -5.81
CA HIS A 184 -8.48 12.15 -7.01
C HIS A 184 -7.25 13.04 -6.83
N PHE A 185 -6.13 12.64 -7.42
CA PHE A 185 -4.92 13.43 -7.48
C PHE A 185 -4.34 13.44 -8.88
N ALA A 186 -3.70 14.54 -9.25
CA ALA A 186 -3.00 14.65 -10.52
C ALA A 186 -1.66 13.92 -10.42
N TYR A 187 -1.38 13.01 -11.36
CA TYR A 187 -0.08 12.36 -11.48
C TYR A 187 0.60 12.82 -12.77
N ARG A 188 1.78 13.41 -12.70
CA ARG A 188 2.51 13.90 -13.87
C ARG A 188 3.85 13.19 -14.02
N GLY A 189 4.01 12.46 -15.13
CA GLY A 189 5.29 11.91 -15.56
C GLY A 189 6.02 12.92 -16.42
N VAL A 190 7.15 13.45 -15.97
CA VAL A 190 7.88 14.55 -16.64
C VAL A 190 9.34 14.19 -16.92
N SER A 191 10.03 14.98 -17.74
CA SER A 191 11.48 14.81 -17.92
C SER A 191 12.24 15.15 -16.62
N ALA A 192 13.48 14.67 -16.48
CA ALA A 192 14.29 14.99 -15.30
C ALA A 192 14.51 16.51 -15.13
N THR A 193 14.69 17.25 -16.23
CA THR A 193 14.87 18.71 -16.20
C THR A 193 13.59 19.44 -15.76
N ASP A 194 12.43 18.96 -16.21
CA ASP A 194 11.14 19.54 -15.80
C ASP A 194 10.81 19.21 -14.35
N PHE A 195 11.23 18.03 -13.88
CA PHE A 195 11.12 17.65 -12.47
C PHE A 195 11.93 18.61 -11.59
N ASP A 196 13.19 18.88 -11.94
CA ASP A 196 14.04 19.81 -11.17
C ASP A 196 13.46 21.22 -11.16
N ALA A 197 12.92 21.69 -12.28
CA ALA A 197 12.23 22.98 -12.37
C ALA A 197 10.97 23.03 -11.50
N TRP A 198 10.19 21.95 -11.46
CA TRP A 198 9.03 21.82 -10.60
C TRP A 198 9.40 21.79 -9.11
N VAL A 199 10.47 21.06 -8.74
CA VAL A 199 10.99 21.04 -7.37
C VAL A 199 11.42 22.44 -6.95
N ALA A 200 12.12 23.19 -7.80
CA ALA A 200 12.52 24.57 -7.52
C ALA A 200 11.31 25.48 -7.29
N LYS A 201 10.25 25.33 -8.10
CA LYS A 201 8.99 26.06 -7.93
C LYS A 201 8.29 25.69 -6.62
N ALA A 202 8.25 24.41 -6.26
CA ALA A 202 7.67 23.95 -5.00
C ALA A 202 8.45 24.50 -3.80
N LYS A 203 9.79 24.51 -3.85
CA LYS A 203 10.66 25.11 -2.82
C LYS A 203 10.46 26.61 -2.65
N ALA A 204 10.14 27.31 -3.73
CA ALA A 204 9.82 28.74 -3.69
C ALA A 204 8.48 29.04 -3.02
N SER A 205 7.64 28.03 -2.74
CA SER A 205 6.43 28.24 -1.94
C SER A 205 6.82 28.49 -0.48
N GLY A 206 6.37 29.61 0.09
CA GLY A 206 6.71 30.02 1.46
C GLY A 206 6.05 29.20 2.57
N ASN A 207 5.35 28.11 2.23
CA ASN A 207 4.62 27.29 3.19
C ASN A 207 5.50 26.17 3.73
N THR A 208 5.41 25.93 5.05
CA THR A 208 6.16 24.88 5.74
C THR A 208 5.21 23.85 6.31
N LEU A 209 5.42 22.57 5.98
CA LEU A 209 4.66 21.47 6.56
C LEU A 209 5.34 20.99 7.85
N GLY A 210 4.91 21.57 8.97
CA GLY A 210 5.25 21.13 10.33
C GLY A 210 4.12 20.30 10.98
N ARG A 211 4.35 19.81 12.21
CA ARG A 211 3.34 19.06 12.98
C ARG A 211 2.02 19.82 13.15
N ALA A 212 2.05 21.10 13.51
CA ALA A 212 0.84 21.91 13.72
C ALA A 212 0.03 22.10 12.43
N GLU A 213 0.72 22.38 11.32
CA GLU A 213 0.09 22.49 9.99
C GLU A 213 -0.47 21.14 9.55
N TYR A 214 0.25 20.04 9.81
CA TYR A 214 -0.25 18.69 9.54
C TYR A 214 -1.54 18.40 10.31
N LEU A 215 -1.63 18.71 11.60
CA LEU A 215 -2.85 18.49 12.39
C LEU A 215 -4.04 19.31 11.87
N THR A 216 -3.76 20.47 11.26
CA THR A 216 -4.79 21.27 10.58
C THR A 216 -5.19 20.63 9.26
N LEU A 217 -4.21 20.12 8.50
CA LEU A 217 -4.42 19.39 7.27
C LEU A 217 -5.09 18.02 7.49
N GLU A 218 -4.93 17.38 8.64
CA GLU A 218 -5.50 16.07 8.95
C GLU A 218 -7.02 16.12 9.12
N LYS A 219 -7.56 17.24 9.59
CA LYS A 219 -9.01 17.43 9.76
C LYS A 219 -9.75 17.12 8.45
N PRO A 220 -10.90 16.44 8.48
CA PRO A 220 -11.64 16.09 7.27
C PRO A 220 -11.91 17.33 6.40
N SER A 221 -11.52 17.29 5.12
CA SER A 221 -11.86 18.32 4.13
C SER A 221 -12.15 17.67 2.79
N GLU A 222 -13.06 18.27 2.02
CA GLU A 222 -13.42 17.79 0.69
C GLU A 222 -12.89 18.73 -0.40
N LYS A 223 -12.54 18.17 -1.56
CA LYS A 223 -12.07 18.92 -2.74
C LYS A 223 -10.92 19.88 -2.44
N GLU A 224 -10.00 19.42 -1.60
CA GLU A 224 -8.81 20.19 -1.26
C GLU A 224 -8.02 20.55 -2.53
N PRO A 225 -7.76 21.85 -2.80
CA PRO A 225 -6.97 22.25 -3.97
C PRO A 225 -5.53 21.73 -3.86
N VAL A 226 -4.83 21.72 -5.00
CA VAL A 226 -3.40 21.42 -5.01
C VAL A 226 -2.65 22.46 -4.19
N ARG A 227 -1.94 22.00 -3.15
CA ARG A 227 -1.09 22.85 -2.31
C ARG A 227 0.36 22.39 -2.41
N HIS A 228 1.28 23.35 -2.36
CA HIS A 228 2.71 23.11 -2.30
C HIS A 228 3.26 23.62 -0.97
N TYR A 229 4.18 22.84 -0.40
CA TYR A 229 4.97 23.16 0.76
C TYR A 229 6.44 23.13 0.37
N GLY A 230 7.12 24.27 0.54
CA GLY A 230 8.52 24.44 0.15
C GLY A 230 9.52 23.88 1.15
N SER A 231 9.07 23.63 2.39
CA SER A 231 9.84 22.88 3.38
C SER A 231 8.96 21.94 4.20
N VAL A 232 9.54 20.82 4.64
CA VAL A 232 8.87 19.80 5.46
C VAL A 232 9.72 19.51 6.68
N GLN A 233 9.09 19.38 7.85
CA GLN A 233 9.80 18.98 9.06
C GLN A 233 10.41 17.57 8.89
N PRO A 234 11.70 17.38 9.22
CA PRO A 234 12.32 16.06 9.18
C PRO A 234 11.55 15.04 10.02
N ALA A 235 11.50 13.80 9.54
CA ALA A 235 10.83 12.67 10.21
C ALA A 235 9.31 12.83 10.44
N LEU A 236 8.64 13.80 9.78
CA LEU A 236 7.18 13.94 9.87
C LEU A 236 6.44 12.66 9.49
N PHE A 237 6.85 11.98 8.40
CA PHE A 237 6.28 10.70 8.00
C PHE A 237 6.39 9.61 9.07
N ASN A 238 7.53 9.52 9.76
CA ASN A 238 7.71 8.57 10.85
C ASN A 238 6.80 8.89 12.04
N ALA A 239 6.60 10.18 12.34
CA ALA A 239 5.66 10.62 13.37
C ALA A 239 4.20 10.29 13.00
N ILE A 240 3.83 10.43 11.73
CA ILE A 240 2.51 10.04 11.20
C ILE A 240 2.31 8.54 11.33
N LEU A 241 3.28 7.75 10.84
CA LEU A 241 3.25 6.29 10.89
C LEU A 241 3.10 5.78 12.33
N ASN A 242 3.81 6.39 13.28
CA ASN A 242 3.74 6.02 14.69
C ASN A 242 2.65 6.75 15.48
N ARG A 243 1.77 7.51 14.79
CA ARG A 243 0.61 8.22 15.36
C ARG A 243 0.97 9.15 16.53
N CYS A 244 2.10 9.86 16.42
CA CYS A 244 2.63 10.77 17.44
C CYS A 244 2.90 12.18 16.89
N VAL A 245 2.05 12.65 15.97
CA VAL A 245 2.17 14.01 15.43
C VAL A 245 1.72 15.05 16.47
N ALA A 246 0.71 14.73 17.29
CA ALA A 246 0.23 15.59 18.37
C ALA A 246 1.32 15.84 19.43
N GLU A 247 1.33 17.05 19.99
CA GLU A 247 2.29 17.42 21.04
C GLU A 247 2.08 16.54 22.29
N GLY A 248 3.19 16.01 22.82
CA GLY A 248 3.16 15.12 24.00
C GLY A 248 2.71 13.67 23.72
N ALA A 249 2.31 13.32 22.50
CA ALA A 249 1.94 11.95 22.17
C ALA A 249 3.17 11.02 22.13
N VAL A 250 3.08 9.88 22.82
CA VAL A 250 4.10 8.83 22.76
C VAL A 250 3.94 8.07 21.45
N CYS A 251 5.03 7.94 20.68
CA CYS A 251 5.03 7.18 19.44
C CYS A 251 4.82 5.69 19.70
N ALA A 252 4.00 5.05 18.85
CA ALA A 252 3.66 3.64 18.98
C ALA A 252 4.90 2.72 19.04
N ASN A 253 5.93 2.99 18.24
CA ASN A 253 7.20 2.25 18.30
C ASN A 253 7.90 2.33 19.66
N HIS A 254 7.93 3.51 20.30
CA HIS A 254 8.51 3.69 21.62
C HIS A 254 7.69 3.00 22.69
N GLN A 255 6.36 3.07 22.61
CA GLN A 255 5.48 2.36 23.52
C GLN A 255 5.70 0.84 23.41
N MET A 256 5.68 0.28 22.19
CA MET A 256 5.95 -1.15 21.96
C MET A 256 7.34 -1.58 22.45
N ALA A 257 8.38 -0.77 22.23
CA ALA A 257 9.73 -1.08 22.71
C ALA A 257 9.80 -1.08 24.25
N SER A 258 9.11 -0.14 24.90
CA SER A 258 9.02 -0.08 26.37
C SER A 258 8.25 -1.27 26.94
N ASP A 259 7.15 -1.66 26.30
CA ASP A 259 6.35 -2.82 26.72
C ASP A 259 7.09 -4.14 26.48
N MET A 260 7.83 -4.27 25.38
CA MET A 260 8.69 -5.42 25.14
C MET A 260 9.77 -5.55 26.23
N THR A 261 10.36 -4.42 26.64
CA THR A 261 11.36 -4.42 27.73
C THR A 261 10.74 -4.81 29.07
N ARG A 262 9.55 -4.27 29.39
CA ARG A 262 8.77 -4.64 30.59
C ARG A 262 8.47 -6.13 30.62
N LEU A 263 7.95 -6.69 29.53
CA LEU A 263 7.65 -8.11 29.42
C LEU A 263 8.90 -8.99 29.58
N ARG A 264 10.03 -8.60 28.98
CA ARG A 264 11.30 -9.33 29.15
C ARG A 264 11.75 -9.32 30.61
N ASN A 265 11.65 -8.18 31.29
CA ASN A 265 11.98 -8.07 32.71
C ASN A 265 11.05 -8.91 33.59
N ASP A 266 9.75 -8.91 33.30
CA ASP A 266 8.77 -9.71 34.04
C ASP A 266 9.02 -11.22 33.89
N VAL A 267 9.36 -11.68 32.68
CA VAL A 267 9.74 -13.07 32.43
C VAL A 267 11.04 -13.41 33.16
N ALA A 268 12.05 -12.53 33.12
CA ALA A 268 13.30 -12.74 33.84
C ALA A 268 13.06 -12.87 35.35
N LEU A 269 12.24 -11.99 35.95
CA LEU A 269 11.86 -12.04 37.37
C LEU A 269 11.14 -13.34 37.74
N LYS A 270 10.26 -13.84 36.87
CA LYS A 270 9.56 -15.12 37.07
C LYS A 270 10.52 -16.32 37.02
N ASN A 271 11.59 -16.24 36.26
CA ASN A 271 12.59 -17.31 36.14
C ASN A 271 13.63 -17.31 37.27
N LEU A 272 13.72 -16.25 38.08
CA LEU A 272 14.61 -16.21 39.24
C LEU A 272 14.15 -17.17 40.35
N PRO A 273 15.09 -17.73 41.14
CA PRO A 273 14.78 -18.45 42.36
C PRO A 273 13.90 -17.62 43.30
N ALA A 274 13.03 -18.27 44.08
CA ALA A 274 12.04 -17.60 44.92
C ALA A 274 12.66 -16.63 45.94
N GLU A 275 13.85 -16.93 46.46
CA GLU A 275 14.58 -16.07 47.39
C GLU A 275 15.08 -14.78 46.73
N THR A 276 15.70 -14.90 45.55
CA THR A 276 16.17 -13.75 44.76
C THR A 276 14.98 -12.88 44.34
N ARG A 277 13.85 -13.47 43.97
CA ARG A 277 12.63 -12.73 43.62
C ARG A 277 12.09 -11.92 44.80
N ARG A 278 12.12 -12.48 46.02
CA ARG A 278 11.73 -11.77 47.26
C ARG A 278 12.69 -10.62 47.58
N GLN A 279 14.00 -10.80 47.39
CA GLN A 279 14.98 -9.73 47.57
C GLN A 279 14.80 -8.59 46.55
N VAL A 280 14.57 -8.92 45.27
CA VAL A 280 14.32 -7.90 44.24
C VAL A 280 13.01 -7.14 44.51
N ALA A 281 11.95 -7.83 44.93
CA ALA A 281 10.68 -7.18 45.30
C ALA A 281 10.84 -6.28 46.54
N ALA A 282 11.62 -6.71 47.55
CA ALA A 282 11.92 -5.89 48.72
C ALA A 282 12.74 -4.64 48.37
N ASN A 283 13.75 -4.78 47.50
CA ASN A 283 14.57 -3.67 47.03
C ASN A 283 13.79 -2.70 46.13
N ALA A 284 12.88 -3.19 45.30
CA ALA A 284 11.99 -2.35 44.49
C ALA A 284 11.01 -1.55 45.37
N ALA A 285 10.46 -2.16 46.43
CA ALA A 285 9.62 -1.47 47.40
C ALA A 285 10.39 -0.41 48.21
N LEU A 286 11.68 -0.63 48.48
CA LEU A 286 12.57 0.34 49.12
C LEU A 286 13.00 1.47 48.17
N GLY A 287 13.06 1.24 46.85
CA GLY A 287 13.36 2.26 45.84
C GLY A 287 12.16 3.13 45.45
N ALA A 288 10.94 2.61 45.55
CA ALA A 288 9.70 3.32 45.23
C ALA A 288 9.36 4.45 46.23
N THR A 289 10.09 4.59 47.33
CA THR A 289 9.91 5.68 48.29
C THR A 289 10.62 6.98 47.90
N THR A 290 11.24 7.06 46.70
CA THR A 290 11.97 8.26 46.24
C THR A 290 11.37 9.01 45.06
N GLU A 291 10.26 8.56 44.47
CA GLU A 291 9.44 9.38 43.56
C GLU A 291 8.01 9.46 44.09
N VAL A 292 7.82 10.28 45.13
CA VAL A 292 6.51 10.81 45.46
C VAL A 292 6.21 11.90 44.42
N CYS A 293 5.18 11.69 43.61
CA CYS A 293 4.54 12.75 42.86
C CYS A 293 4.01 13.81 43.84
N GLU A 294 4.78 14.85 44.12
CA GLU A 294 4.24 16.07 44.70
C GLU A 294 3.39 16.77 43.64
N THR A 295 2.07 16.76 43.83
CA THR A 295 1.17 17.69 43.16
C THR A 295 1.55 19.12 43.58
N PRO A 296 1.73 20.07 42.66
CA PRO A 296 2.08 21.43 43.03
C PRO A 296 0.86 22.09 43.70
N THR A 297 0.87 22.15 45.02
CA THR A 297 -0.04 22.95 45.84
C THR A 297 0.43 24.41 45.86
N ASN A 298 0.43 25.07 44.71
CA ASN A 298 0.43 26.54 44.69
C ASN A 298 -1.02 27.03 44.76
N SER A 299 -1.46 27.27 45.99
CA SER A 299 -2.65 28.08 46.28
C SER A 299 -2.45 29.49 45.72
N VAL A 300 -3.20 29.83 44.67
CA VAL A 300 -3.41 31.21 44.27
C VAL A 300 -4.24 31.88 45.38
N LYS A 301 -3.58 32.72 46.19
CA LYS A 301 -4.27 33.67 47.08
C LYS A 301 -4.88 34.78 46.22
N LYS A 302 -6.20 34.93 46.38
CA LYS A 302 -7.10 36.07 46.09
C LYS A 302 -6.61 37.16 45.13
#